data_AF-A0A4P8HM32-F1
#
_entry.id   AF-A0A4P8HM32-F1
#
_cell.length_a   1.000
_cell.length_b   1.000
_cell.length_c   1.000
_cell.angle_alpha   90.00
_cell.angle_beta   90.00
_cell.angle_gamma   90.00
#
_symmetry.space_group_name_H-M   'P 1'
#
loop_
_entity.id
_entity.type
_entity.pdbx_description
1 polymer ?
#
loop_
_entity_poly.entity_id
_entity_poly.type
_entity_poly.pdbx_seq_one_letter_code
_entity_poly.pdbx_strand_id
1 'polypeptide(L)'
;MKHTAPLRSCGSEVPCTSTGIWQPWIDPEHPLQRIVNVTWRQAWLREGQPFPQPQRDWLLDLPNELLTWHLLDTGVDINADRDG
;
A
#
# COMPACT_ATOMS: atom_id res chain seq x y z
N MET A 1 9.99 -17.07 -5.37
CA MET A 1 9.71 -16.67 -3.97
C MET A 1 8.24 -16.92 -3.72
N LYS A 2 7.85 -17.65 -2.67
CA LYS A 2 6.44 -17.83 -2.33
C LYS A 2 5.96 -16.54 -1.68
N HIS A 3 5.11 -15.79 -2.35
CA HIS A 3 4.45 -14.65 -1.74
C HIS A 3 3.43 -15.22 -0.74
N THR A 4 3.59 -14.91 0.55
CA THR A 4 2.52 -15.15 1.52
C THR A 4 1.28 -14.42 1.00
N ALA A 5 0.14 -15.09 0.97
CA ALA A 5 -1.11 -14.44 0.55
C ALA A 5 -1.33 -13.19 1.42
N PRO A 6 -1.72 -12.05 0.83
CA PRO A 6 -1.89 -10.81 1.57
C PRO A 6 -3.00 -10.98 2.60
N LEU A 7 -2.83 -10.37 3.79
CA LEU A 7 -3.86 -10.40 4.84
C LEU A 7 -5.14 -9.69 4.39
N ARG A 8 -4.96 -8.64 3.56
CA ARG A 8 -6.03 -7.87 2.94
C ARG A 8 -5.51 -7.17 1.70
N SER A 9 -6.41 -6.89 0.75
CA SER A 9 -6.13 -6.09 -0.44
C SER A 9 -7.14 -4.96 -0.57
N CYS A 10 -6.69 -3.76 -0.92
CA CYS A 10 -7.51 -2.58 -1.15
C CYS A 10 -7.07 -1.87 -2.43
N GLY A 11 -8.01 -1.30 -3.17
CA GLY A 11 -7.68 -0.40 -4.29
C GLY A 11 -7.10 0.91 -3.77
N SER A 12 -6.28 1.58 -4.57
CA SER A 12 -5.64 2.85 -4.17
C SER A 12 -6.60 4.04 -4.05
N GLU A 13 -7.85 3.90 -4.51
CA GLU A 13 -8.87 4.95 -4.46
C GLU A 13 -9.61 5.05 -3.11
N VAL A 14 -9.54 3.99 -2.30
CA VAL A 14 -10.16 3.98 -0.97
C VAL A 14 -9.10 4.24 0.11
N PRO A 15 -9.44 4.91 1.22
CA PRO A 15 -8.55 4.99 2.37
C PRO A 15 -8.18 3.59 2.89
N CYS A 16 -7.01 3.46 3.50
CA CYS A 16 -6.60 2.17 4.04
C CYS A 16 -7.56 1.73 5.16
N THR A 17 -7.98 0.46 5.12
CA THR A 17 -9.01 -0.05 6.02
C THR A 17 -8.44 -0.66 7.31
N SER A 18 -7.13 -0.55 7.53
CA SER A 18 -6.44 -1.13 8.68
C SER A 18 -5.09 -0.46 8.87
N THR A 19 -4.73 -0.24 10.13
CA THR A 19 -3.38 0.18 10.51
C THR A 19 -2.37 -0.94 10.27
N GLY A 20 -1.23 -0.63 9.65
CA GLY A 20 -0.16 -1.59 9.43
C GLY A 20 0.75 -1.27 8.24
N ILE A 21 1.52 -2.28 7.83
CA ILE A 21 2.44 -2.21 6.69
C ILE A 21 1.72 -2.67 5.42
N TRP A 22 1.63 -1.78 4.44
CA TRP A 22 1.01 -2.03 3.15
C TRP A 22 2.04 -2.02 2.02
N GLN A 23 1.97 -2.95 1.08
CA GLN A 23 2.78 -2.98 -0.14
C GLN A 23 1.93 -2.74 -1.38
N PRO A 24 2.36 -1.85 -2.30
CA PRO A 24 1.65 -1.65 -3.56
C PRO A 24 2.05 -2.73 -4.56
N TRP A 25 1.07 -3.30 -5.24
CA TRP A 25 1.24 -4.16 -6.40
C TRP A 25 0.45 -3.66 -7.60
N ILE A 26 1.02 -3.90 -8.78
CA ILE A 26 0.35 -3.86 -10.07
C ILE A 26 0.49 -5.22 -10.76
N ASP A 27 -0.21 -5.39 -11.87
CA ASP A 27 -0.13 -6.59 -12.70
C ASP A 27 1.34 -6.97 -13.01
N PRO A 28 1.76 -8.24 -12.81
CA PRO A 28 3.12 -8.70 -13.13
C PRO A 28 3.54 -8.55 -14.60
N GLU A 29 2.59 -8.42 -15.52
CA GLU A 29 2.84 -8.15 -16.95
C GLU A 29 2.99 -6.65 -17.24
N HIS A 30 2.66 -5.77 -16.28
CA HIS A 30 2.80 -4.33 -16.46
C HIS A 30 4.28 -3.92 -16.54
N PRO A 31 4.67 -3.03 -17.50
CA PRO A 31 6.08 -2.62 -17.67
C PRO A 31 6.74 -2.05 -16.40
N LEU A 32 5.95 -1.37 -15.56
CA LEU A 32 6.43 -0.76 -14.31
C LEU A 32 6.51 -1.73 -13.12
N GLN A 33 6.16 -3.02 -13.27
CA GLN A 33 6.04 -3.95 -12.14
C GLN A 33 7.34 -4.05 -11.33
N ARG A 34 8.50 -3.98 -12.00
CA ARG A 34 9.83 -4.06 -11.36
C ARG A 34 10.18 -2.85 -10.50
N ILE A 35 9.43 -1.76 -10.62
CA ILE A 35 9.62 -0.50 -9.88
C ILE A 35 8.55 -0.35 -8.79
N VAL A 36 7.38 -0.98 -8.97
CA VAL A 36 6.25 -0.89 -8.05
C VAL A 36 6.18 -2.07 -7.09
N ASN A 37 6.32 -3.30 -7.59
CA ASN A 37 6.16 -4.55 -6.82
C ASN A 37 7.42 -4.88 -6.01
N VAL A 38 7.97 -3.89 -5.31
CA VAL A 38 9.24 -3.94 -4.60
C VAL A 38 9.07 -3.56 -3.13
N THR A 39 9.87 -4.15 -2.25
CA THR A 39 9.68 -4.03 -0.79
C THR A 39 9.89 -2.62 -0.26
N TRP A 40 10.77 -1.82 -0.86
CA TRP A 40 11.00 -0.43 -0.44
C TRP A 40 9.83 0.51 -0.74
N ARG A 41 8.83 0.06 -1.51
CA ARG A 41 7.57 0.78 -1.72
C ARG A 41 6.53 0.54 -0.62
N GLN A 42 6.85 -0.28 0.37
CA GLN A 42 5.98 -0.47 1.53
C GLN A 42 5.77 0.84 2.29
N ALA A 43 4.56 1.03 2.82
CA ALA A 43 4.18 2.18 3.62
C ALA A 43 3.50 1.73 4.91
N TRP A 44 3.88 2.36 6.03
CA TRP A 44 3.10 2.29 7.26
C TRP A 44 1.95 3.28 7.16
N LEU A 45 0.72 2.81 7.32
CA LEU A 45 -0.48 3.62 7.27
C LEU A 45 -1.35 3.34 8.49
N ARG A 46 -2.05 4.37 8.95
CA ARG A 46 -3.11 4.27 9.97
C ARG A 46 -4.46 4.16 9.29
N GLU A 47 -5.36 3.36 9.84
CA GLU A 47 -6.74 3.23 9.33
C GLU A 47 -7.36 4.61 9.02
N GLY A 48 -7.95 4.73 7.83
CA GLY A 48 -8.53 5.97 7.31
C GLY A 48 -7.52 6.90 6.61
N GLN A 49 -6.21 6.64 6.67
CA GLN A 49 -5.24 7.40 5.87
C GLN A 49 -5.33 7.04 4.39
N PRO A 50 -5.15 8.02 3.48
CA PRO A 50 -5.06 7.73 2.05
C PRO A 50 -3.76 6.96 1.74
N PHE A 51 -3.82 6.08 0.75
CA PHE A 51 -2.62 5.46 0.20
C PHE A 51 -1.76 6.49 -0.57
N PRO A 52 -0.43 6.28 -0.64
CA PRO A 52 0.44 7.04 -1.53
C PRO A 52 -0.03 6.98 -2.99
N GLN A 53 0.03 8.12 -3.69
CA GLN A 53 -0.39 8.27 -5.08
C GLN A 53 0.84 8.19 -6.00
N PRO A 54 0.91 7.26 -6.98
CA PRO A 54 2.09 7.05 -7.81
C PRO A 54 2.56 8.30 -8.57
N GLN A 55 1.63 9.07 -9.13
CA GLN A 55 1.99 10.25 -9.92
C GLN A 55 2.58 11.36 -9.04
N ARG A 56 2.03 11.56 -7.83
CA ARG A 56 2.47 12.62 -6.91
C ARG A 56 3.70 12.23 -6.11
N ASP A 57 3.66 11.05 -5.51
CA ASP A 57 4.61 10.65 -4.47
C ASP A 57 5.82 9.91 -5.07
N TRP A 58 5.67 9.30 -6.25
CA TRP A 58 6.71 8.50 -6.90
C TRP A 58 7.14 9.02 -8.28
N LEU A 59 6.44 10.03 -8.80
CA LEU A 59 6.65 10.61 -10.14
C LEU A 59 6.57 9.57 -11.26
N LEU A 60 5.68 8.58 -11.10
CA LEU A 60 5.39 7.57 -12.11
C LEU A 60 4.07 7.91 -12.79
N ASP A 61 4.03 7.89 -14.12
CA ASP A 61 2.78 7.96 -14.86
C ASP A 61 2.04 6.62 -14.77
N LEU A 62 1.47 6.37 -13.59
CA LEU A 62 0.76 5.15 -13.24
C LEU A 62 -0.59 5.53 -12.62
N PRO A 63 -1.71 5.21 -13.29
CA PRO A 63 -3.06 5.42 -12.76
C PRO A 63 -3.30 4.64 -11.46
N ASN A 64 -4.03 5.24 -10.52
CA ASN A 64 -4.31 4.66 -9.20
C ASN A 64 -5.14 3.36 -9.29
N GLU A 65 -5.94 3.23 -10.34
CA GLU A 65 -6.87 2.12 -10.56
C GLU A 65 -6.13 0.83 -10.90
N LEU A 66 -4.89 0.93 -11.41
CA LEU A 66 -4.01 -0.21 -11.66
C LEU A 66 -3.30 -0.69 -10.39
N LEU A 67 -3.36 0.07 -9.31
CA LEU A 67 -2.61 -0.16 -8.08
C LEU A 67 -3.51 -0.79 -7.01
N THR A 68 -3.08 -1.95 -6.52
CA THR A 68 -3.67 -2.61 -5.35
C THR A 68 -2.68 -2.58 -4.20
N TRP A 69 -3.14 -2.17 -3.02
CA TRP A 69 -2.37 -2.21 -1.80
C TRP A 69 -2.68 -3.47 -1.01
N HIS A 70 -1.63 -4.20 -0.64
CA HIS A 70 -1.70 -5.44 0.12
C HIS A 70 -1.19 -5.23 1.53
N LEU A 71 -2.02 -5.53 2.53
CA LEU A 71 -1.62 -5.53 3.93
C LEU A 71 -0.73 -6.74 4.19
N LEU A 72 0.50 -6.48 4.63
CA LEU A 72 1.48 -7.51 4.95
C LEU A 72 1.51 -7.83 6.43
N ASP A 73 1.38 -6.81 7.27
CA ASP A 73 1.41 -6.95 8.73
C ASP A 73 0.51 -5.91 9.39
N THR A 74 -0.27 -6.34 10.37
CA THR A 74 -1.15 -5.46 11.16
C THR A 74 -0.36 -4.80 12.27
N GLY A 75 -0.57 -3.50 12.44
CA GLY A 75 0.11 -2.71 13.44
C GLY A 75 -0.83 -2.17 14.52
N VAL A 76 -0.30 -1.99 15.73
CA VAL A 76 -0.93 -1.15 16.75
C VAL A 76 -0.26 0.22 16.70
N ASP A 77 -1.06 1.27 16.50
CA ASP A 77 -0.55 2.64 16.61
C ASP A 77 -0.43 3.02 18.09
N ILE A 78 0.77 2.91 18.64
CA ILE A 78 1.07 3.20 20.04
C ILE A 78 0.80 4.65 20.47
N ASN A 79 0.57 5.55 19.50
CA ASN A 79 0.26 6.96 19.78
C ASN A 79 -1.23 7.27 19.67
N ALA A 80 -2.09 6.30 19.33
CA ALA A 80 -3.52 6.53 19.15
C ALA A 80 -4.22 7.02 20.43
N ASP A 81 -3.71 6.61 21.60
CA ASP A 81 -4.30 6.95 22.91
C ASP A 81 -3.83 8.30 23.48
N ARG A 82 -2.87 8.98 22.83
CA ARG A 82 -2.24 10.19 23.39
C ARG A 82 -2.94 11.51 23.05
N ASP A 83 -3.91 11.45 22.13
CA ASP A 83 -4.71 12.60 21.67
C ASP A 83 -6.19 12.52 22.14
N GLY A 84 -6.48 11.67 23.12
CA GLY A 84 -7.81 11.46 23.74
C GLY A 84 -8.06 12.28 25.00
#